data_AF-A0A1L9BBX0-F1
#
_entry.id   AF-A0A1L9BBX0-F1
#
_cell.length_a   1.000
_cell.length_b   1.000
_cell.length_c   1.000
_cell.angle_alpha   90.00
_cell.angle_beta   90.00
_cell.angle_gamma   90.00
#
_symmetry.space_group_name_H-M   'P 1'
#
loop_
_entity.id
_entity.type
_entity.pdbx_description
1 polymer ?
#
loop_
_entity_poly.entity_id
_entity_poly.type
_entity_poly.pdbx_seq_one_letter_code
_entity_poly.pdbx_strand_id
1 'polypeptide(L)'
;MGLVANSRRDPDTVSWGNATFLVKRRDLGQAMAIDFLRRDDGNVAESIAGRTDLVCEPPHLMLLDRDGDGEAEVYFTTCDESGFVVHRGGGQLMVEQLGEPEAARLRVLHSFWFRQLRDGGWPLLLLGGSSALLGAVGLGLAALSSRFVGRSAR
;
A
#
# COMPACT_ATOMS: atom_id res chain seq x y z
N MET A 1 18.11 10.28 -0.87
CA MET A 1 17.66 8.92 -0.50
C MET A 1 16.14 8.95 -0.49
N GLY A 2 15.50 8.14 -1.34
CA GLY A 2 14.11 8.36 -1.75
C GLY A 2 13.07 7.95 -0.71
N LEU A 3 12.07 8.83 -0.52
CA LEU A 3 10.79 8.62 0.17
C LEU A 3 10.04 7.32 -0.24
N VAL A 4 10.48 6.67 -1.31
CA VAL A 4 9.94 5.42 -1.88
C VAL A 4 10.30 4.18 -1.05
N ALA A 5 11.40 4.20 -0.27
CA ALA A 5 11.93 2.98 0.35
C ALA A 5 11.21 2.53 1.64
N ASN A 6 10.57 3.44 2.40
CA ASN A 6 9.93 3.12 3.69
C ASN A 6 8.42 2.85 3.62
N SER A 7 7.79 3.04 2.46
CA SER A 7 6.36 2.67 2.28
C SER A 7 6.14 1.17 2.07
N ARG A 8 7.21 0.36 2.15
CA ARG A 8 7.18 -1.08 1.95
C ARG A 8 7.55 -1.77 3.25
N ARG A 9 6.59 -2.58 3.72
CA ARG A 9 6.61 -3.52 4.85
C ARG A 9 5.89 -2.93 6.05
N ASP A 10 4.81 -3.61 6.40
CA ASP A 10 4.21 -3.53 7.71
C ASP A 10 5.32 -3.39 8.76
N PRO A 11 5.42 -2.25 9.45
CA PRO A 11 6.48 -2.05 10.42
C PRO A 11 6.38 -3.12 11.50
N ASP A 12 7.52 -3.70 11.86
CA ASP A 12 7.67 -4.53 13.05
C ASP A 12 7.90 -3.67 14.31
N THR A 13 8.30 -2.41 14.10
CA THR A 13 8.60 -1.42 15.13
C THR A 13 8.24 -0.02 14.66
N VAL A 14 7.78 0.82 15.59
CA VAL A 14 7.46 2.23 15.34
C VAL A 14 8.00 3.07 16.49
N SER A 15 8.58 4.22 16.17
CA SER A 15 9.12 5.17 17.15
C SER A 15 8.46 6.53 16.98
N TRP A 16 8.04 7.12 18.09
CA TRP A 16 7.50 8.48 18.16
C TRP A 16 8.24 9.23 19.26
N GLY A 17 9.03 10.23 18.90
CA GLY A 17 9.92 10.92 19.84
C GLY A 17 10.82 9.94 20.63
N ASN A 18 10.62 9.86 21.95
CA ASN A 18 11.40 8.98 22.84
C ASN A 18 10.72 7.62 23.13
N ALA A 19 9.53 7.37 22.58
CA ALA A 19 8.80 6.13 22.76
C ALA A 19 9.04 5.18 21.58
N THR A 20 9.20 3.89 21.86
CA THR A 20 9.30 2.84 20.84
C THR A 20 8.30 1.73 21.12
N PHE A 21 7.58 1.33 20.08
CA PHE A 21 6.56 0.30 20.10
C PHE A 21 6.96 -0.86 19.19
N LEU A 22 6.73 -2.07 19.66
CA LEU A 22 6.79 -3.29 18.86
C LEU A 22 5.41 -3.54 18.26
N VAL A 23 5.37 -3.89 16.98
CA VAL A 23 4.13 -4.22 16.28
C VAL A 23 4.03 -5.74 16.17
N LYS A 24 2.97 -6.33 16.73
CA LYS A 24 2.74 -7.77 16.63
C LYS A 24 1.37 -8.08 16.06
N ARG A 25 1.33 -9.09 15.20
CA ARG A 25 0.09 -9.63 14.64
C ARG A 25 -0.38 -10.80 15.50
N ARG A 26 -1.67 -10.82 15.80
CA ARG A 26 -2.33 -11.88 16.58
C ARG A 26 -3.56 -12.37 15.83
N ASP A 27 -3.57 -13.67 15.55
CA ASP A 27 -4.68 -14.34 14.87
C ASP A 27 -5.85 -14.53 15.85
N LEU A 28 -7.05 -14.14 15.43
CA LEU A 28 -8.31 -14.28 16.17
C LEU A 28 -9.29 -15.20 15.42
N GLY A 29 -8.82 -15.98 14.45
CA GLY A 29 -9.58 -16.96 13.67
C GLY A 29 -10.25 -16.35 12.44
N GLN A 30 -11.23 -15.46 12.64
CA GLN A 30 -11.93 -14.75 11.54
C GLN A 30 -11.49 -13.28 11.40
N ALA A 31 -10.53 -12.87 12.22
CA ALA A 31 -9.96 -11.54 12.22
C ALA A 31 -8.48 -11.64 12.61
N MET A 32 -7.73 -10.59 12.30
CA MET A 32 -6.36 -10.40 12.74
C MET A 32 -6.28 -9.10 13.51
N ALA A 33 -5.69 -9.17 14.70
CA ALA A 33 -5.32 -8.00 15.48
C ALA A 33 -3.86 -7.62 15.22
N ILE A 34 -3.60 -6.32 15.27
CA ILE A 34 -2.28 -5.72 15.28
C ILE A 34 -2.16 -4.99 16.61
N ASP A 35 -1.34 -5.53 17.50
CA ASP A 35 -1.06 -4.99 18.81
C ASP A 35 0.21 -4.11 18.73
N PHE A 36 0.13 -2.90 19.30
CA PHE A 36 1.26 -2.00 19.51
C PHE A 36 1.73 -2.14 20.95
N LEU A 37 2.81 -2.86 21.18
CA LEU A 37 3.33 -3.14 22.52
C LEU A 37 4.43 -2.13 22.85
N ARG A 38 4.39 -1.52 24.03
CA ARG A 38 5.49 -0.65 24.45
C ARG A 38 6.74 -1.50 24.67
N ARG A 39 7.89 -1.00 24.23
CA ARG A 39 9.14 -1.76 24.28
C ARG A 39 9.72 -1.90 25.69
N ASP A 40 9.38 -0.97 26.59
CA ASP A 40 9.89 -0.89 27.96
C ASP A 40 9.24 -1.91 28.91
N ASP A 41 7.91 -2.07 28.84
CA ASP A 41 7.14 -2.94 29.73
C ASP A 41 6.46 -4.12 29.01
N GLY A 42 6.40 -4.11 27.67
CA GLY A 42 5.73 -5.12 26.87
C GLY A 42 4.20 -5.05 26.91
N ASN A 43 3.61 -4.04 27.55
CA ASN A 43 2.17 -3.87 27.62
C ASN A 43 1.61 -3.39 26.28
N VAL A 44 0.41 -3.86 25.94
CA VAL A 44 -0.31 -3.39 24.75
C VAL A 44 -0.78 -1.95 25.00
N ALA A 45 -0.27 -1.02 24.21
CA ALA A 45 -0.68 0.38 24.23
C ALA A 45 -1.94 0.62 23.40
N GLU A 46 -2.07 -0.08 22.26
CA GLU A 46 -3.23 -0.01 21.38
C GLU A 46 -3.34 -1.30 20.55
N SER A 47 -4.56 -1.62 20.10
CA SER A 47 -4.81 -2.77 19.21
C SER A 47 -5.80 -2.41 18.11
N ILE A 48 -5.45 -2.70 16.87
CA ILE A 48 -6.35 -2.59 15.71
C ILE A 48 -6.72 -3.98 15.27
N ALA A 49 -8.00 -4.26 15.04
CA ALA A 49 -8.45 -5.54 14.51
C ALA A 49 -9.24 -5.37 13.21
N GLY A 50 -9.03 -6.28 12.27
CA GLY A 50 -9.80 -6.33 11.03
C GLY A 50 -10.12 -7.75 10.62
N ARG A 51 -11.24 -7.92 9.93
CA ARG A 51 -11.67 -9.23 9.42
C ARG A 51 -10.73 -9.75 8.32
N THR A 52 -10.54 -11.07 8.28
CA THR A 52 -9.63 -11.75 7.34
C THR A 52 -10.35 -12.87 6.58
N ASP A 53 -11.60 -12.64 6.18
CA ASP A 53 -12.36 -13.62 5.39
C ASP A 53 -11.86 -13.71 3.93
N LEU A 54 -12.48 -14.58 3.12
CA LEU A 54 -12.04 -14.85 1.74
C LEU A 54 -12.08 -13.62 0.81
N VAL A 55 -12.77 -12.54 1.20
CA VAL A 55 -12.91 -11.31 0.41
C VAL A 55 -12.02 -10.20 0.99
N CYS A 56 -11.78 -10.24 2.31
CA CYS A 56 -11.04 -9.23 3.03
C CYS A 56 -9.54 -9.51 3.06
N GLU A 57 -8.74 -8.54 2.62
CA GLU A 57 -7.30 -8.57 2.86
C GLU A 57 -6.98 -8.37 4.35
N PRO A 58 -5.91 -9.00 4.87
CA PRO A 58 -5.48 -8.78 6.24
C PRO A 58 -5.16 -7.30 6.52
N PRO A 59 -5.24 -6.86 7.79
CA PRO A 59 -4.87 -5.50 8.15
C PRO A 59 -3.45 -5.15 7.70
N HIS A 60 -3.31 -4.00 7.04
CA HIS A 60 -2.04 -3.49 6.52
C HIS A 60 -1.68 -2.18 7.20
N LEU A 61 -0.37 -1.97 7.42
CA LEU A 61 0.19 -0.80 8.06
C LEU A 61 1.19 -0.09 7.15
N MET A 62 1.21 1.23 7.24
CA MET A 62 2.15 2.08 6.51
C MET A 62 2.58 3.27 7.39
N LEU A 63 3.83 3.69 7.28
CA LEU A 63 4.30 4.92 7.90
C LEU A 63 4.10 6.09 6.93
N LEU A 64 3.39 7.11 7.38
CA LEU A 64 3.08 8.34 6.63
C LEU A 64 3.24 9.53 7.55
N ASP A 65 4.07 10.50 7.14
CA ASP A 65 4.12 11.83 7.76
C ASP A 65 2.97 12.65 7.16
N ARG A 66 1.86 12.74 7.90
CA ARG A 66 0.59 13.32 7.44
C ARG A 66 0.59 14.84 7.52
N ASP A 67 1.19 15.41 8.55
CA ASP A 67 1.16 16.84 8.85
C ASP A 67 2.47 17.58 8.51
N GLY A 68 3.51 16.85 8.11
CA GLY A 68 4.79 17.40 7.66
C GLY A 68 5.69 17.83 8.82
N ASP A 69 5.47 17.32 10.03
CA ASP A 69 6.28 17.63 11.20
C ASP A 69 7.59 16.82 11.28
N GLY A 70 7.75 15.83 10.40
CA GLY A 70 8.91 14.95 10.33
C GLY A 70 8.80 13.69 11.18
N GLU A 71 7.72 13.51 11.94
CA GLU A 71 7.38 12.30 12.68
C GLU A 71 6.29 11.53 11.91
N ALA A 72 6.57 10.29 11.52
CA ALA A 72 5.61 9.53 10.75
C ALA A 72 4.50 8.92 11.63
N GLU A 73 3.24 9.12 11.27
CA GLU A 73 2.12 8.36 11.84
C GLU A 73 1.95 6.99 11.17
N VAL A 74 1.27 6.08 11.88
CA VAL A 74 0.97 4.74 11.34
C VAL A 74 -0.41 4.76 10.72
N TYR A 75 -0.47 4.82 9.40
CA TYR A 75 -1.70 4.55 8.66
C TYR A 75 -2.02 3.06 8.69
N PHE A 76 -3.28 2.72 8.90
CA PHE A 76 -3.78 1.36 8.81
C PHE A 76 -4.95 1.24 7.85
N THR A 77 -5.05 0.07 7.22
CA THR A 77 -6.22 -0.32 6.43
C THR A 77 -6.68 -1.69 6.88
N THR A 78 -7.96 -1.83 7.20
CA THR A 78 -8.64 -3.11 7.35
C THR A 78 -9.72 -3.22 6.26
N CYS A 79 -10.46 -4.32 6.28
CA CYS A 79 -11.62 -4.49 5.42
C CYS A 79 -12.77 -3.54 5.76
N ASP A 80 -12.91 -3.21 7.05
CA ASP A 80 -14.07 -2.49 7.58
C ASP A 80 -13.77 -0.99 7.78
N GLU A 81 -12.49 -0.63 7.94
CA GLU A 81 -12.09 0.74 8.29
C GLU A 81 -10.68 1.08 7.82
N SER A 82 -10.33 2.36 7.90
CA SER A 82 -8.97 2.84 7.72
C SER A 82 -8.75 4.07 8.58
N GLY A 83 -7.52 4.29 9.02
CA GLY A 83 -7.24 5.35 9.96
C GLY A 83 -5.77 5.55 10.22
N PHE A 84 -5.48 6.32 11.26
CA PHE A 84 -4.12 6.53 11.76
C PHE A 84 -4.03 6.11 13.23
N VAL A 85 -2.93 5.50 13.61
CA VAL A 85 -2.48 5.45 15.00
C VAL A 85 -1.58 6.66 15.22
N VAL A 86 -2.00 7.50 16.15
CA VAL A 86 -1.30 8.72 16.54
C VAL A 86 -0.77 8.60 17.95
N HIS A 87 0.43 9.15 18.19
CA HIS A 87 0.99 9.23 19.53
C HIS A 87 0.57 10.55 20.18
N ARG A 88 -0.12 10.47 21.31
CA ARG A 88 -0.47 11.62 22.15
C ARG A 88 0.40 11.61 23.40
N GLY A 89 0.72 12.81 23.89
CA GLY A 89 1.62 13.00 25.03
C GLY A 89 1.32 12.06 26.21
N GLY A 90 2.37 11.58 26.88
CA GLY A 90 2.26 10.61 27.96
C GLY A 90 2.34 9.13 27.53
N GLY A 91 2.79 8.84 26.30
CA GLY A 91 2.97 7.46 25.83
C GLY A 91 1.65 6.76 25.46
N GLN A 92 0.59 7.53 25.26
CA GLN A 92 -0.71 7.00 24.83
C GLN A 92 -0.77 6.99 23.31
N LEU A 93 -1.19 5.86 22.77
CA LEU A 93 -1.58 5.75 21.36
C LEU A 93 -3.08 5.96 21.27
N MET A 94 -3.53 6.55 20.17
CA MET A 94 -4.94 6.73 19.86
C MET A 94 -5.20 6.38 18.40
N VAL A 95 -6.36 5.79 18.13
CA VAL A 95 -6.84 5.52 16.78
C VAL A 95 -7.71 6.68 16.31
N GLU A 96 -7.30 7.32 15.21
CA GLU A 96 -8.09 8.30 14.47
C GLU A 96 -8.67 7.64 13.22
N GLN A 97 -9.95 7.30 13.24
CA GLN A 97 -10.64 6.75 12.08
C GLN A 97 -10.85 7.82 11.00
N LEU A 98 -10.67 7.43 9.76
CA LEU A 98 -10.93 8.28 8.61
C LEU A 98 -12.31 7.97 8.03
N GLY A 99 -12.97 9.01 7.51
CA GLY A 99 -14.15 8.80 6.68
C GLY A 99 -13.77 8.11 5.38
N GLU A 100 -14.68 7.29 4.84
CA GLU A 100 -14.56 6.66 3.52
C GLU A 100 -14.02 7.57 2.39
N PRO A 101 -14.51 8.82 2.20
CA PRO A 101 -13.99 9.66 1.12
C PRO A 101 -12.52 10.07 1.32
N GLU A 102 -12.06 10.21 2.56
CA GLU A 102 -10.67 10.53 2.89
C GLU A 102 -9.77 9.30 2.75
N ALA A 103 -10.23 8.16 3.27
CA ALA A 103 -9.55 6.89 3.11
C ALA A 103 -9.38 6.53 1.62
N ALA A 104 -10.42 6.71 0.80
CA ALA A 104 -10.37 6.47 -0.64
C ALA A 104 -9.34 7.38 -1.33
N ARG A 105 -9.27 8.66 -0.95
CA ARG A 105 -8.25 9.59 -1.48
C ARG A 105 -6.84 9.12 -1.13
N LEU A 106 -6.58 8.73 0.12
CA LEU A 106 -5.26 8.24 0.53
C LEU A 106 -4.87 6.95 -0.18
N ARG A 107 -5.79 5.98 -0.31
CA ARG A 107 -5.56 4.74 -1.08
C ARG A 107 -5.15 5.05 -2.53
N VAL A 108 -5.78 6.04 -3.16
CA VAL A 108 -5.46 6.45 -4.54
C VAL A 108 -4.12 7.19 -4.60
N LEU A 109 -3.92 8.23 -3.78
CA LEU A 109 -2.71 9.06 -3.76
C LEU A 109 -1.46 8.27 -3.39
N HIS A 110 -1.62 7.24 -2.56
CA HIS A 110 -0.53 6.37 -2.12
C HIS A 110 -0.49 5.04 -2.88
N SER A 111 -1.34 4.83 -3.89
CA SER A 111 -1.21 3.68 -4.78
C SER A 111 0.13 3.71 -5.52
N PHE A 112 0.68 2.52 -5.79
CA PHE A 112 1.89 2.36 -6.59
C PHE A 112 1.81 3.14 -7.91
N TRP A 113 0.67 3.07 -8.59
CA TRP A 113 0.44 3.71 -9.89
C TRP A 113 0.42 5.23 -9.82
N PHE A 114 -0.23 5.82 -8.81
CA PHE A 114 -0.29 7.27 -8.68
C PHE A 114 1.10 7.87 -8.38
N ARG A 115 1.89 7.20 -7.54
CA ARG A 115 3.27 7.64 -7.27
C ARG A 115 4.18 7.49 -8.48
N GLN A 116 4.03 6.39 -9.23
CA GLN A 116 4.80 6.21 -10.47
C GLN A 116 4.45 7.27 -11.51
N LEU A 117 3.19 7.69 -11.60
CA LEU A 117 2.75 8.79 -12.45
C LEU A 117 3.31 10.14 -11.99
N ARG A 118 3.27 10.42 -10.68
CA ARG A 118 3.71 11.68 -10.08
C ARG A 118 5.24 11.87 -10.14
N ASP A 119 6.01 10.81 -9.91
CA ASP A 119 7.48 10.83 -9.89
C ASP A 119 8.09 10.78 -11.30
N GLY A 120 7.33 11.19 -12.32
CA GLY A 120 7.81 11.31 -13.69
C GLY A 120 7.80 10.00 -14.49
N GLY A 121 7.04 8.99 -14.09
CA GLY A 121 6.89 7.70 -14.78
C GLY A 121 6.00 7.74 -16.03
N TRP A 122 5.65 8.92 -16.56
CA TRP A 122 5.06 9.04 -17.90
C TRP A 122 5.82 8.27 -19.01
N PRO A 123 7.17 8.18 -19.01
CA PRO A 123 7.91 7.38 -19.98
C PRO A 123 7.61 5.87 -19.90
N LEU A 124 7.25 5.32 -18.73
CA LEU A 124 6.92 3.89 -18.59
C LEU A 124 5.57 3.55 -19.24
N LEU A 125 4.61 4.46 -19.18
CA LEU A 125 3.34 4.31 -19.89
C LEU A 125 3.52 4.51 -21.41
N LEU A 126 4.42 5.40 -21.82
CA LEU A 126 4.79 5.56 -23.23
C LEU A 126 5.56 4.34 -23.77
N LEU A 127 6.48 3.75 -23.00
CA LEU A 127 7.21 2.52 -23.36
C LEU A 127 6.28 1.30 -23.38
N GLY A 128 5.37 1.16 -22.42
CA GLY A 128 4.33 0.13 -22.42
C GLY A 128 3.36 0.28 -23.60
N GLY A 129 2.91 1.50 -23.89
CA GLY A 129 2.03 1.80 -25.03
C GLY A 129 2.71 1.56 -26.38
N SER A 130 3.98 1.96 -26.55
CA SER A 130 4.74 1.70 -27.78
C SER A 130 5.07 0.22 -27.98
N SER A 131 5.28 -0.54 -26.89
CA SER A 131 5.42 -2.01 -26.95
C SER A 131 4.12 -2.68 -27.42
N ALA A 132 2.97 -2.23 -26.93
CA ALA A 132 1.66 -2.75 -27.34
C ALA A 132 1.32 -2.40 -28.81
N LEU A 133 1.67 -1.20 -29.27
CA LEU A 133 1.54 -0.78 -30.67
C LEU A 133 2.45 -1.59 -31.61
N LEU A 134 3.72 -1.81 -31.23
CA LEU A 134 4.64 -2.65 -31.99
C LEU A 134 4.19 -4.12 -32.01
N GLY A 135 3.64 -4.63 -30.91
CA GLY A 135 3.04 -5.96 -30.85
C GLY A 135 1.82 -6.12 -31.76
N ALA A 136 0.95 -5.11 -31.82
CA ALA A 136 -0.22 -5.12 -32.71
C ALA A 136 0.17 -5.03 -34.20
N VAL A 137 1.18 -4.22 -34.53
CA VAL A 137 1.72 -4.13 -35.90
C VAL A 137 2.42 -5.44 -36.30
N GLY A 138 3.17 -6.07 -35.38
CA GLY A 138 3.80 -7.37 -35.60
C GLY A 138 2.79 -8.48 -35.87
N LEU A 139 1.71 -8.54 -35.10
CA LEU A 139 0.61 -9.49 -35.31
C LEU A 139 -0.17 -9.21 -36.60
N GLY A 140 -0.38 -7.93 -36.96
CA GLY A 140 -1.01 -7.54 -38.21
C GLY A 140 -0.21 -7.95 -39.45
N LEU A 141 1.12 -7.79 -39.40
CA LEU A 141 2.03 -8.22 -40.48
C LEU A 141 2.13 -9.75 -40.59
N ALA A 142 2.14 -10.47 -39.47
CA ALA A 142 2.12 -11.94 -39.46
C ALA A 142 0.80 -12.52 -40.03
N ALA A 143 -0.32 -11.84 -39.80
CA ALA A 143 -1.61 -12.23 -40.38
C ALA A 143 -1.71 -11.92 -41.89
N LEU A 144 -0.99 -10.92 -42.38
CA LEU A 144 -0.93 -10.59 -43.81
C LEU A 144 0.01 -11.52 -44.59
N SER A 145 1.14 -11.93 -44.01
CA SER A 145 2.07 -12.86 -44.64
C SER A 145 1.53 -14.30 -44.72
N SER A 146 0.73 -14.74 -43.74
CA SER A 146 0.06 -16.05 -43.80
C SER A 146 -1.00 -16.15 -44.91
N ARG A 147 -1.61 -15.03 -45.33
CA ARG A 147 -2.54 -14.97 -46.48
C ARG A 147 -1.84 -14.98 -47.84
N PHE A 148 -0.58 -14.56 -47.93
CA PHE A 148 0.18 -14.56 -49.18
C PHE A 148 0.81 -15.93 -49.49
N VAL A 149 1.29 -16.64 -48.47
CA VAL A 149 1.88 -17.99 -48.66
C VAL A 149 0.84 -19.03 -49.08
N GLY A 150 -0.43 -18.88 -48.66
CA GLY A 150 -1.52 -19.77 -49.06
C GLY A 150 -2.03 -19.63 -50.50
N ARG A 151 -1.55 -18.64 -51.26
CA ARG A 151 -2.03 -18.37 -52.63
C ARG A 151 -1.08 -18.81 -53.74
N SER A 152 0.14 -19.26 -53.41
CA SER A 152 1.14 -19.72 -54.38
C SER A 152 1.17 -21.25 -54.59
N ALA A 153 0.16 -21.97 -54.10
CA ALA A 153 0.04 -23.42 -54.20
C ALA A 153 -1.29 -23.85 -54.86
N ARG A 154 -1.69 -23.16 -55.93
CA ARG A 154 -2.69 -23.65 -56.91
C ARG A 154 -2.25 -23.30 -58.31
#